data_AF-A0A7S1XZF6-F1
#
_entry.id   AF-A0A7S1XZF6-F1
#
_cell.length_a   1.000
_cell.length_b   1.000
_cell.length_c   1.000
_cell.angle_alpha   90.00
_cell.angle_beta   90.00
_cell.angle_gamma   90.00
#
_symmetry.space_group_name_H-M   'P 1'
#
loop_
_entity.id
_entity.type
_entity.pdbx_description
1 polymer ?
#
loop_
_entity_poly.entity_id
_entity_poly.type
_entity_poly.pdbx_seq_one_letter_code
_entity_poly.pdbx_strand_id
1 'polypeptide(L)'
;MDAAGAFQPYGDDGVRRYIGSADGGGLQALPDYMASLLRHEPVTDTWVSPSNGLRFEGGGWGVYVSNKKLRDHDIVVIAHNGKCADRITGRSPAKRVNGLLRVNFDDKLPPAGAKGRPKMTLNAIYSVLVEVPAGVFPADLDGAFLPGSDVVSWIACNSRKYPCEAAADKGTELWTLLSTPAFAKANKVPQEFIDAETEAMVTRRMVEEVLSRCAVGGDASATAGDAVLWQKVQLWGAGVPINRWEAEDGASFIFDAEHGIGSAGDWLCRPSVEGAFVSGLELAEFLCRTGGAEDAGLQGRFVPAGGASGIGDVGDAAPKPEDIYMSEEEYAQRSRGGGRGRGL
;
A
#
# COMPACT_ATOMS: atom_id res chain seq x y z
N MET A 1 -7.20 20.62 18.28
CA MET A 1 -6.49 19.33 18.34
C MET A 1 -7.55 18.29 18.61
N ASP A 2 -7.96 17.55 17.59
CA ASP A 2 -8.72 16.33 17.83
C ASP A 2 -7.74 15.16 17.67
N ALA A 3 -7.61 14.38 18.76
CA ALA A 3 -6.81 13.16 18.93
C ALA A 3 -5.29 13.30 19.17
N ALA A 4 -4.91 13.71 20.39
CA ALA A 4 -3.75 13.09 21.03
C ALA A 4 -4.15 11.65 21.39
N GLY A 5 -3.53 10.66 20.75
CA GLY A 5 -3.89 9.25 20.89
C GLY A 5 -2.94 8.54 21.84
N ALA A 6 -3.31 8.41 23.10
CA ALA A 6 -2.75 7.35 23.93
C ALA A 6 -3.29 6.00 23.41
N PHE A 7 -2.44 4.97 23.35
CA PHE A 7 -2.90 3.63 23.01
C PHE A 7 -3.83 3.15 24.12
N GLN A 8 -5.10 2.94 23.77
CA GLN A 8 -6.03 2.27 24.66
C GLN A 8 -5.90 0.76 24.47
N PRO A 9 -5.52 0.00 25.52
CA PRO A 9 -5.56 -1.44 25.42
C PRO A 9 -6.99 -1.88 25.15
N TYR A 10 -7.16 -2.91 24.31
CA TYR A 10 -8.44 -3.59 24.22
C TYR A 10 -8.80 -4.12 25.61
N GLY A 11 -10.04 -3.91 26.04
CA GLY A 11 -10.56 -4.60 27.23
C GLY A 11 -10.56 -6.11 27.01
N ASP A 12 -10.72 -6.87 28.10
CA ASP A 12 -10.93 -8.31 28.01
C ASP A 12 -12.35 -8.58 27.47
N ASP A 13 -12.44 -8.72 26.15
CA ASP A 13 -13.68 -9.02 25.43
C ASP A 13 -13.73 -10.47 24.92
N GLY A 14 -12.78 -11.31 25.35
CA GLY A 14 -12.68 -12.70 24.93
C GLY A 14 -12.27 -12.91 23.46
N VAL A 15 -11.99 -11.85 22.70
CA VAL A 15 -11.55 -11.96 21.30
C VAL A 15 -10.05 -12.16 21.25
N ARG A 16 -9.62 -13.32 20.74
CA ARG A 16 -8.21 -13.60 20.48
C ARG A 16 -7.72 -12.75 19.32
N ARG A 17 -6.81 -11.82 19.61
CA ARG A 17 -6.17 -10.94 18.62
C ARG A 17 -4.72 -11.37 18.42
N TYR A 18 -4.29 -11.37 17.16
CA TYR A 18 -2.90 -11.64 16.80
C TYR A 18 -2.23 -10.31 16.48
N ILE A 19 -1.54 -9.78 17.48
CA ILE A 19 -0.67 -8.60 17.33
C ILE A 19 0.74 -9.11 17.05
N GLY A 20 1.50 -8.42 16.19
CA GLY A 20 2.93 -8.70 16.05
C GLY A 20 3.61 -8.65 17.42
N SER A 21 4.62 -9.50 17.68
CA SER A 21 5.27 -9.55 18.99
C SER A 21 6.61 -8.82 18.98
N ALA A 22 6.96 -8.22 20.12
CA ALA A 22 8.28 -7.61 20.32
C ALA A 22 9.40 -8.64 20.11
N ASP A 23 9.19 -9.87 20.60
CA ASP A 23 10.14 -10.98 20.48
C ASP A 23 10.14 -11.66 19.10
N GLY A 24 9.16 -11.36 18.25
CA GLY A 24 8.94 -11.99 16.94
C GLY A 24 9.15 -11.06 15.75
N GLY A 25 9.84 -9.92 15.93
CA GLY A 25 10.14 -8.99 14.83
C GLY A 25 8.97 -8.07 14.46
N GLY A 26 8.03 -7.83 15.37
CA GLY A 26 6.90 -6.92 15.15
C GLY A 26 5.89 -7.49 14.16
N LEU A 27 5.40 -6.67 13.22
CA LEU A 27 4.40 -7.10 12.23
C LEU A 27 4.91 -8.19 11.27
N GLN A 28 6.22 -8.33 11.12
CA GLN A 28 6.83 -9.37 10.28
C GLN A 28 6.55 -10.80 10.77
N ALA A 29 6.26 -10.97 12.07
CA ALA A 29 5.88 -12.27 12.64
C ALA A 29 4.71 -12.93 11.90
N LEU A 30 3.76 -12.13 11.38
CA LEU A 30 2.57 -12.63 10.69
C LEU A 30 2.91 -13.32 9.35
N PRO A 31 3.55 -12.65 8.36
CA PRO A 31 3.94 -13.32 7.13
C PRO A 31 4.97 -14.43 7.36
N ASP A 32 5.87 -14.31 8.35
CA ASP A 32 6.83 -15.38 8.68
C ASP A 32 6.10 -16.65 9.16
N TYR A 33 5.11 -16.48 10.04
CA TYR A 33 4.25 -17.58 10.48
C TYR A 33 3.47 -18.18 9.31
N MET A 34 2.85 -17.37 8.46
CA MET A 34 2.13 -17.86 7.27
C MET A 34 3.06 -18.62 6.32
N ALA A 35 4.28 -18.15 6.11
CA ALA A 35 5.28 -18.83 5.28
C ALA A 35 5.67 -20.19 5.87
N SER A 36 5.75 -20.31 7.20
CA SER A 36 6.05 -21.58 7.89
C SER A 36 4.97 -22.66 7.70
N LEU A 37 3.75 -22.26 7.32
CA LEU A 37 2.65 -23.17 7.03
C LEU A 37 2.63 -23.67 5.58
N LEU A 38 3.47 -23.13 4.70
CA LEU A 38 3.52 -23.52 3.31
C LEU A 38 4.09 -24.94 3.17
N ARG A 39 3.48 -25.74 2.28
CA ARG A 39 3.96 -27.10 1.97
C ARG A 39 5.36 -27.11 1.34
N HIS A 40 5.71 -26.01 0.69
CA HIS A 40 6.99 -25.80 0.04
C HIS A 40 7.50 -24.42 0.45
N GLU A 41 8.79 -24.33 0.74
CA GLU A 41 9.42 -23.04 1.00
C GLU A 41 9.23 -22.11 -0.21
N PRO A 42 8.91 -20.84 0.03
CA PRO A 42 8.83 -19.86 -1.03
C PRO A 42 10.21 -19.67 -1.67
N VAL A 43 10.24 -19.52 -2.98
CA VAL A 43 11.48 -19.17 -3.69
C VAL A 43 11.74 -17.68 -3.48
N THR A 44 12.74 -17.35 -2.66
CA THR A 44 13.15 -15.97 -2.36
C THR A 44 14.22 -15.47 -3.33
N ASP A 45 14.60 -14.19 -3.22
CA ASP A 45 15.64 -13.53 -4.03
C ASP A 45 15.45 -13.72 -5.55
N THR A 46 14.19 -13.88 -5.96
CA THR A 46 13.81 -14.28 -7.30
C THR A 46 12.82 -13.30 -7.90
N TRP A 47 13.33 -12.47 -8.81
CA TRP A 47 12.51 -11.50 -9.53
C TRP A 47 11.90 -12.13 -10.79
N VAL A 48 10.58 -12.31 -10.82
CA VAL A 48 9.85 -12.71 -12.04
C VAL A 48 9.88 -11.58 -13.06
N SER A 49 10.51 -11.85 -14.21
CA SER A 49 10.89 -10.78 -15.17
C SER A 49 9.69 -9.95 -15.65
N PRO A 50 9.71 -8.61 -15.56
CA PRO A 50 8.53 -7.78 -15.81
C PRO A 50 7.96 -7.84 -17.21
N SER A 51 8.57 -8.43 -18.23
CA SER A 51 7.93 -8.45 -19.58
C SER A 51 7.87 -9.82 -20.22
N ASN A 52 8.60 -10.79 -19.68
CA ASN A 52 8.72 -12.14 -20.23
C ASN A 52 8.79 -13.21 -19.12
N GLY A 53 8.53 -12.81 -17.86
CA GLY A 53 8.59 -13.67 -16.69
C GLY A 53 7.39 -14.57 -16.55
N LEU A 54 6.30 -14.28 -17.25
CA LEU A 54 5.11 -15.11 -17.32
C LEU A 54 4.76 -15.33 -18.78
N ARG A 55 4.68 -16.60 -19.21
CA ARG A 55 4.41 -16.97 -20.61
C ARG A 55 3.31 -18.03 -20.65
N PHE A 56 2.30 -17.80 -21.49
CA PHE A 56 1.24 -18.77 -21.71
C PHE A 56 1.62 -19.67 -22.89
N GLU A 57 1.88 -20.94 -22.60
CA GLU A 57 2.42 -21.93 -23.54
C GLU A 57 1.66 -23.24 -23.37
N GLY A 58 1.10 -23.80 -24.45
CA GLY A 58 0.47 -25.13 -24.40
C GLY A 58 -0.75 -25.25 -23.49
N GLY A 59 -1.45 -24.15 -23.18
CA GLY A 59 -2.60 -24.12 -22.28
C GLY A 59 -2.26 -23.95 -20.80
N GLY A 60 -0.98 -23.71 -20.47
CA GLY A 60 -0.54 -23.41 -19.10
C GLY A 60 0.48 -22.27 -19.06
N TRP A 61 0.98 -22.00 -17.85
CA TRP A 61 1.91 -20.91 -17.57
C TRP A 61 3.32 -21.39 -17.26
N GLY A 62 4.28 -20.91 -18.05
CA GLY A 62 5.69 -20.96 -17.68
C GLY A 62 6.10 -19.70 -16.91
N VAL A 63 6.73 -19.89 -15.75
CA VAL A 63 7.36 -18.81 -14.97
C VAL A 63 8.85 -18.75 -15.29
N TYR A 64 9.37 -17.55 -15.61
CA TYR A 64 10.74 -17.33 -16.07
C TYR A 64 11.49 -16.27 -15.25
N VAL A 65 12.76 -16.57 -15.00
CA VAL A 65 13.72 -15.70 -14.29
C VAL A 65 14.98 -15.63 -15.14
N SER A 66 15.42 -14.43 -15.50
CA SER A 66 16.59 -14.23 -16.38
C SER A 66 16.53 -15.10 -17.66
N ASN A 67 15.35 -15.16 -18.27
CA ASN A 67 15.01 -15.98 -19.44
C ASN A 67 15.12 -17.51 -19.27
N LYS A 68 15.34 -18.01 -18.05
CA LYS A 68 15.29 -19.45 -17.74
C LYS A 68 13.93 -19.80 -17.16
N LYS A 69 13.32 -20.87 -17.67
CA LYS A 69 12.06 -21.39 -17.15
C LYS A 69 12.31 -22.01 -15.77
N LEU A 70 11.58 -21.55 -14.77
CA LEU A 70 11.66 -22.05 -13.41
C LEU A 70 10.70 -23.22 -13.21
N ARG A 71 9.44 -23.05 -13.61
CA ARG A 71 8.38 -24.05 -13.43
C ARG A 71 7.18 -23.78 -14.34
N ASP A 72 6.39 -24.84 -14.57
CA ASP A 72 5.08 -24.82 -15.21
C ASP A 72 3.94 -24.83 -14.18
N HIS A 73 2.85 -24.12 -14.48
CA HIS A 73 1.68 -23.99 -13.63
C HIS A 73 0.40 -23.94 -14.46
N ASP A 74 -0.65 -24.62 -14.01
CA ASP A 74 -1.98 -24.52 -14.62
C ASP A 74 -2.64 -23.18 -14.31
N ILE A 75 -2.45 -22.70 -13.07
CA ILE A 75 -3.03 -21.46 -12.57
C ILE A 75 -1.94 -20.56 -12.00
N VAL A 76 -2.02 -19.26 -12.26
CA VAL A 76 -1.12 -18.25 -11.70
C VAL A 76 -1.91 -17.18 -10.96
N VAL A 77 -1.43 -16.81 -9.77
CA VAL A 77 -2.00 -15.74 -8.96
C VAL A 77 -0.98 -14.61 -8.82
N ILE A 78 -1.40 -13.40 -9.18
CA ILE A 78 -0.61 -12.18 -9.01
C ILE A 78 -0.99 -11.53 -7.68
N ALA A 79 -0.16 -11.73 -6.66
CA ALA A 79 -0.26 -11.08 -5.34
C ALA A 79 0.74 -9.92 -5.20
N HIS A 80 0.89 -9.14 -6.27
CA HIS A 80 1.73 -7.94 -6.33
C HIS A 80 0.89 -6.82 -6.96
N ASN A 81 1.14 -5.57 -6.57
CA ASN A 81 0.49 -4.41 -7.15
C ASN A 81 1.46 -3.56 -8.00
N GLY A 82 0.94 -2.49 -8.60
CA GLY A 82 1.72 -1.46 -9.25
C GLY A 82 2.35 -1.87 -10.59
N LYS A 83 3.46 -1.21 -10.92
CA LYS A 83 4.12 -1.32 -12.23
C LYS A 83 4.63 -2.73 -12.50
N CYS A 84 4.99 -3.48 -11.45
CA CYS A 84 5.45 -4.86 -11.59
C CYS A 84 4.34 -5.77 -12.10
N ALA A 85 3.15 -5.71 -11.50
CA ALA A 85 2.00 -6.53 -11.89
C ALA A 85 1.51 -6.22 -13.32
N ASP A 86 1.39 -4.93 -13.66
CA ASP A 86 1.05 -4.49 -15.02
C ASP A 86 2.06 -5.03 -16.03
N ARG A 87 3.36 -4.84 -15.76
CA ARG A 87 4.40 -5.28 -16.68
C ARG A 87 4.39 -6.80 -16.84
N ILE A 88 4.40 -7.57 -15.73
CA ILE A 88 4.47 -9.04 -15.75
C ILE A 88 3.33 -9.63 -16.60
N THR A 89 2.14 -9.04 -16.53
CA THR A 89 0.95 -9.50 -17.28
C THR A 89 0.81 -8.85 -18.66
N GLY A 90 1.57 -7.80 -18.99
CA GLY A 90 1.35 -6.98 -20.18
C GLY A 90 1.50 -7.72 -21.51
N ARG A 91 2.38 -8.72 -21.58
CA ARG A 91 2.55 -9.58 -22.78
C ARG A 91 1.68 -10.84 -22.77
N SER A 92 0.98 -11.11 -21.66
CA SER A 92 0.13 -12.28 -21.54
C SER A 92 -1.16 -12.15 -22.39
N PRO A 93 -1.81 -13.27 -22.76
CA PRO A 93 -3.09 -13.22 -23.47
C PRO A 93 -4.26 -12.74 -22.58
N ALA A 94 -4.14 -12.83 -21.25
CA ALA A 94 -5.15 -12.43 -20.27
C ALA A 94 -5.32 -10.90 -20.15
N LYS A 95 -5.88 -10.27 -21.21
CA LYS A 95 -6.01 -8.81 -21.30
C LYS A 95 -7.03 -8.23 -20.31
N ARG A 96 -8.00 -9.03 -19.85
CA ARG A 96 -8.97 -8.62 -18.82
C ARG A 96 -8.25 -8.37 -17.50
N VAL A 97 -7.45 -9.34 -17.04
CA VAL A 97 -6.63 -9.21 -15.82
C VAL A 97 -5.58 -8.11 -15.97
N ASN A 98 -4.82 -8.08 -17.08
CA ASN A 98 -3.83 -7.01 -17.28
C ASN A 98 -4.48 -5.61 -17.27
N GLY A 99 -5.67 -5.47 -17.86
CA GLY A 99 -6.39 -4.19 -17.89
C GLY A 99 -6.64 -3.61 -16.50
N LEU A 100 -6.98 -4.47 -15.53
CA LEU A 100 -7.23 -4.10 -14.13
C LEU A 100 -5.95 -3.86 -13.33
N LEU A 101 -4.85 -4.54 -13.67
CA LEU A 101 -3.55 -4.36 -13.03
C LEU A 101 -2.82 -3.08 -13.46
N ARG A 102 -3.32 -2.38 -14.49
CA ARG A 102 -2.77 -1.08 -14.90
C ARG A 102 -2.89 -0.08 -13.76
N VAL A 103 -1.80 0.65 -13.55
CA VAL A 103 -1.65 1.55 -12.41
C VAL A 103 -1.37 2.99 -12.81
N ASN A 104 -1.82 3.92 -12.00
CA ASN A 104 -1.41 5.32 -11.94
C ASN A 104 -0.62 5.57 -10.65
N PHE A 105 0.36 6.46 -10.68
CA PHE A 105 1.13 6.85 -9.49
C PHE A 105 0.90 8.32 -9.20
N ASP A 106 0.13 8.61 -8.15
CA ASP A 106 -0.30 9.97 -7.86
C ASP A 106 -0.66 10.14 -6.38
N ASP A 107 -0.63 11.37 -5.89
CA ASP A 107 -1.04 11.73 -4.53
C ASP A 107 -2.55 11.95 -4.42
N LYS A 108 -3.25 12.06 -5.55
CA LYS A 108 -4.70 12.29 -5.64
C LYS A 108 -5.32 11.47 -6.75
N LEU A 109 -6.61 11.19 -6.63
CA LEU A 109 -7.36 10.58 -7.71
C LEU A 109 -7.54 11.59 -8.87
N PRO A 110 -7.56 11.11 -10.13
CA PRO A 110 -7.87 11.97 -11.26
C PRO A 110 -9.23 12.67 -11.07
N PRO A 111 -9.38 13.93 -11.50
CA PRO A 111 -10.66 14.62 -11.40
C PRO A 111 -11.73 13.95 -12.28
N ALA A 112 -13.00 14.10 -11.89
CA ALA A 112 -14.12 13.69 -12.74
C ALA A 112 -13.97 14.25 -14.15
N GLY A 113 -14.11 13.37 -15.15
CA GLY A 113 -13.96 13.75 -16.55
C GLY A 113 -12.58 13.59 -17.16
N ALA A 114 -11.57 13.14 -16.40
CA ALA A 114 -10.26 12.82 -16.95
C ALA A 114 -10.36 11.81 -18.12
N LYS A 115 -9.59 12.06 -19.18
CA LYS A 115 -9.57 11.17 -20.36
C LYS A 115 -8.88 9.85 -20.01
N GLY A 116 -9.61 8.74 -20.18
CA GLY A 116 -9.06 7.39 -19.99
C GLY A 116 -9.98 6.53 -19.13
N ARG A 117 -9.72 5.22 -19.07
CA ARG A 117 -10.41 4.36 -18.09
C ARG A 117 -9.82 4.60 -16.70
N PRO A 118 -10.63 4.61 -15.64
CA PRO A 118 -10.14 4.54 -14.26
C PRO A 118 -9.17 3.37 -14.09
N LYS A 119 -8.13 3.59 -13.30
CA LYS A 119 -7.08 2.62 -13.00
C LYS A 119 -6.84 2.61 -11.50
N MET A 120 -6.24 1.54 -11.01
CA MET A 120 -5.67 1.52 -9.67
C MET A 120 -4.70 2.70 -9.55
N THR A 121 -4.81 3.49 -8.48
CA THR A 121 -3.91 4.61 -8.20
C THR A 121 -3.20 4.34 -6.88
N LEU A 122 -1.88 4.25 -6.94
CA LEU A 122 -1.01 4.06 -5.79
C LEU A 122 -0.29 5.36 -5.48
N ASN A 123 -0.29 5.76 -4.21
CA ASN A 123 0.48 6.91 -3.78
C ASN A 123 1.92 6.54 -3.40
N ALA A 124 2.72 7.56 -3.05
CA ALA A 124 4.04 7.37 -2.47
C ALA A 124 4.04 7.89 -1.04
N ILE A 125 4.81 7.26 -0.15
CA ILE A 125 4.92 7.65 1.28
C ILE A 125 6.37 7.47 1.71
N TYR A 126 6.93 8.45 2.43
CA TYR A 126 8.14 8.24 3.21
C TYR A 126 7.79 7.70 4.59
N SER A 127 8.43 6.60 4.96
CA SER A 127 8.44 6.04 6.31
C SER A 127 9.80 6.33 6.93
N VAL A 128 9.81 7.18 7.95
CA VAL A 128 11.02 7.57 8.67
C VAL A 128 10.97 6.97 10.06
N LEU A 129 11.98 6.18 10.42
CA LEU A 129 12.25 5.80 11.79
C LEU A 129 13.29 6.76 12.37
N VAL A 130 13.05 7.28 13.57
CA VAL A 130 14.02 8.08 14.32
C VAL A 130 14.15 7.58 15.76
N GLU A 131 15.37 7.52 16.25
CA GLU A 131 15.68 7.42 17.67
C GLU A 131 15.97 8.84 18.20
N VAL A 132 15.30 9.22 19.29
CA VAL A 132 15.44 10.52 19.94
C VAL A 132 15.55 10.33 21.46
N PRO A 133 16.14 11.26 22.22
CA PRO A 133 16.03 11.25 23.68
C PRO A 133 14.57 11.23 24.13
N ALA A 134 14.28 10.49 25.21
CA ALA A 134 12.95 10.48 25.80
C ALA A 134 12.53 11.91 26.21
N GLY A 135 11.27 12.27 25.93
CA GLY A 135 10.72 13.60 26.22
C GLY A 135 10.93 14.64 25.13
N VAL A 136 11.61 14.31 24.02
CA VAL A 136 11.60 15.15 22.80
C VAL A 136 10.18 15.32 22.25
N PHE A 137 9.41 14.24 22.23
CA PHE A 137 7.98 14.27 21.96
C PHE A 137 7.20 14.09 23.27
N PRO A 138 5.93 14.57 23.35
CA PRO A 138 5.14 14.48 24.58
C PRO A 138 5.05 13.06 25.14
N ALA A 139 5.14 12.95 26.47
CA ALA A 139 5.11 11.68 27.18
C ALA A 139 3.77 10.95 27.09
N ASP A 140 2.69 11.68 26.79
CA ASP A 140 1.32 11.18 26.62
C ASP A 140 0.93 10.93 25.15
N LEU A 141 1.85 11.13 24.21
CA LEU A 141 1.62 10.91 22.78
C LEU A 141 2.10 9.52 22.34
N ASP A 142 1.24 8.52 22.25
CA ASP A 142 1.66 7.22 21.72
C ASP A 142 1.60 7.14 20.19
N GLY A 143 0.67 7.89 19.60
CA GLY A 143 0.59 8.14 18.18
C GLY A 143 -0.50 9.15 17.85
N ALA A 144 -0.41 9.75 16.68
CA ALA A 144 -1.40 10.71 16.22
C ALA A 144 -1.44 10.82 14.70
N PHE A 145 -2.62 11.14 14.19
CA PHE A 145 -2.76 11.76 12.87
C PHE A 145 -2.47 13.26 12.98
N LEU A 146 -1.86 13.83 11.94
CA LEU A 146 -1.53 15.25 11.88
C LEU A 146 -2.34 15.93 10.77
N PRO A 147 -3.66 16.11 10.93
CA PRO A 147 -4.49 16.73 9.91
C PRO A 147 -4.02 18.15 9.60
N GLY A 148 -4.08 18.51 8.32
CA GLY A 148 -3.63 19.81 7.81
C GLY A 148 -2.11 20.01 7.80
N SER A 149 -1.30 18.97 8.06
CA SER A 149 0.12 18.99 7.74
C SER A 149 0.34 18.75 6.27
N ASP A 150 1.26 19.51 5.66
CA ASP A 150 1.72 19.26 4.30
C ASP A 150 2.87 18.24 4.26
N VAL A 151 3.42 17.85 5.42
CA VAL A 151 4.67 17.05 5.52
C VAL A 151 4.42 15.68 6.14
N VAL A 152 3.79 15.61 7.33
CA VAL A 152 3.60 14.36 8.09
C VAL A 152 2.12 14.05 8.22
N SER A 153 1.71 12.84 7.86
CA SER A 153 0.32 12.39 8.01
C SER A 153 0.07 11.68 9.33
N TRP A 154 1.05 10.90 9.81
CA TRP A 154 0.93 10.06 10.99
C TRP A 154 2.26 9.90 11.72
N ILE A 155 2.20 9.76 13.04
CA ILE A 155 3.32 9.40 13.90
C ILE A 155 2.91 8.33 14.91
N ALA A 156 3.83 7.43 15.29
CA ALA A 156 3.66 6.52 16.42
C ALA A 156 4.99 6.22 17.14
N CYS A 157 4.92 6.06 18.45
CA CYS A 157 6.03 5.65 19.30
C CYS A 157 6.15 4.11 19.32
N ASN A 158 7.18 3.58 18.68
CA ASN A 158 7.46 2.15 18.67
C ASN A 158 7.89 1.64 20.04
N SER A 159 8.65 2.43 20.80
CA SER A 159 9.10 2.05 22.15
C SER A 159 7.93 1.83 23.12
N ARG A 160 6.83 2.56 22.95
CA ARG A 160 5.62 2.39 23.78
C ARG A 160 4.70 1.29 23.26
N LYS A 161 4.64 1.11 21.92
CA LYS A 161 3.91 0.01 21.30
C LYS A 161 4.52 -1.36 21.63
N TYR A 162 5.85 -1.45 21.63
CA TYR A 162 6.62 -2.65 21.95
C TYR A 162 7.68 -2.31 23.01
N PRO A 163 7.29 -2.28 24.30
CA PRO A 163 8.22 -1.98 25.38
C PRO A 163 9.43 -2.92 25.34
N CYS A 164 10.63 -2.33 25.29
CA CYS A 164 11.90 -3.04 25.31
C CYS A 164 12.76 -2.50 26.45
N GLU A 165 13.13 -3.35 27.41
CA GLU A 165 13.89 -2.96 28.60
C GLU A 165 15.22 -2.28 28.24
N ALA A 166 15.91 -2.77 27.21
CA ALA A 166 17.18 -2.21 26.76
C ALA A 166 17.07 -0.78 26.18
N ALA A 167 15.90 -0.38 25.67
CA ALA A 167 15.65 0.99 25.22
C ALA A 167 15.30 1.91 26.39
N ALA A 168 14.54 1.40 27.37
CA ALA A 168 14.20 2.14 28.59
C ALA A 168 15.46 2.54 29.39
N ASP A 169 16.45 1.64 29.49
CA ASP A 169 17.71 1.90 30.19
C ASP A 169 18.58 2.99 29.52
N LYS A 170 18.40 3.23 28.23
CA LYS A 170 19.14 4.25 27.46
C LYS A 170 18.52 5.65 27.55
N GLY A 171 17.29 5.76 28.04
CA GLY A 171 16.56 7.03 28.05
C GLY A 171 16.24 7.56 26.65
N THR A 172 16.03 6.67 25.67
CA THR A 172 15.70 7.03 24.28
C THR A 172 14.37 6.41 23.84
N GLU A 173 13.74 6.98 22.82
CA GLU A 173 12.50 6.51 22.22
C GLU A 173 12.67 6.35 20.70
N LEU A 174 12.10 5.28 20.15
CA LEU A 174 12.03 5.01 18.73
C LEU A 174 10.66 5.37 18.19
N TRP A 175 10.62 6.17 17.13
CA TRP A 175 9.39 6.68 16.53
C TRP A 175 9.32 6.36 15.04
N THR A 176 8.12 6.09 14.54
CA THR A 176 7.82 6.01 13.10
C THR A 176 6.99 7.23 12.71
N LEU A 177 7.46 7.94 11.69
CA LEU A 177 6.79 9.07 11.08
C LEU A 177 6.45 8.70 9.63
N LEU A 178 5.21 8.91 9.22
CA LEU A 178 4.74 8.69 7.86
C LEU A 178 4.44 10.04 7.21
N SER A 179 5.00 10.29 6.03
CA SER A 179 4.78 11.55 5.34
C SER A 179 3.36 11.66 4.80
N THR A 180 2.97 12.84 4.34
CA THR A 180 1.84 12.97 3.42
C THR A 180 2.23 12.40 2.04
N PRO A 181 1.23 11.97 1.23
CA PRO A 181 1.48 11.61 -0.16
C PRO A 181 2.03 12.74 -1.02
N ALA A 182 1.55 13.96 -0.81
CA ALA A 182 1.99 15.15 -1.55
C ALA A 182 3.49 15.43 -1.30
N PHE A 183 3.91 15.35 -0.04
CA PHE A 183 5.32 15.49 0.34
C PHE A 183 6.21 14.43 -0.32
N ALA A 184 5.81 13.16 -0.24
CA ALA A 184 6.58 12.08 -0.83
C ALA A 184 6.66 12.20 -2.36
N LYS A 185 5.58 12.60 -3.02
CA LYS A 185 5.57 12.85 -4.47
C LYS A 185 6.51 14.00 -4.86
N ALA A 186 6.49 15.10 -4.11
CA ALA A 186 7.33 16.27 -4.37
C ALA A 186 8.84 15.99 -4.19
N ASN A 187 9.18 15.05 -3.29
CA ASN A 187 10.57 14.70 -2.96
C ASN A 187 10.92 13.27 -3.42
N LYS A 188 10.23 12.73 -4.43
CA LYS A 188 10.38 11.33 -4.84
C LYS A 188 11.73 11.08 -5.50
N VAL A 189 12.48 10.12 -4.96
CA VAL A 189 13.73 9.58 -5.54
C VAL A 189 13.55 8.12 -5.95
N PRO A 190 14.50 7.49 -6.67
CA PRO A 190 14.47 6.04 -6.87
C PRO A 190 14.42 5.30 -5.52
N GLN A 191 13.40 4.46 -5.30
CA GLN A 191 13.17 3.82 -3.99
C GLN A 191 14.32 2.93 -3.51
N GLU A 192 15.12 2.41 -4.44
CA GLU A 192 16.29 1.56 -4.16
C GLU A 192 17.56 2.36 -3.93
N PHE A 193 17.50 3.68 -4.13
CA PHE A 193 18.64 4.57 -4.00
C PHE A 193 18.19 5.94 -3.48
N ILE A 194 17.99 6.02 -2.16
CA ILE A 194 17.82 7.28 -1.45
C ILE A 194 19.22 7.77 -1.08
N ASP A 195 19.64 8.90 -1.63
CA ASP A 195 20.92 9.52 -1.27
C ASP A 195 20.87 10.14 0.15
N ALA A 196 22.04 10.30 0.76
CA ALA A 196 22.17 10.78 2.13
C ALA A 196 21.63 12.22 2.32
N GLU A 197 21.68 13.04 1.28
CA GLU A 197 21.15 14.41 1.32
C GLU A 197 19.63 14.40 1.42
N THR A 198 18.97 13.60 0.59
CA THR A 198 17.52 13.37 0.62
C THR A 198 17.12 12.74 1.95
N GLU A 199 17.87 11.76 2.43
CA GLU A 199 17.61 11.10 3.72
C GLU A 199 17.61 12.09 4.88
N ALA A 200 18.65 12.93 4.97
CA ALA A 200 18.77 13.97 5.99
C ALA A 200 17.67 15.04 5.85
N MET A 201 17.36 15.46 4.62
CA MET A 201 16.33 16.46 4.35
C MET A 201 14.94 15.97 4.76
N VAL A 202 14.56 14.75 4.34
CA VAL A 202 13.26 14.15 4.66
C VAL A 202 13.12 13.97 6.17
N THR A 203 14.14 13.41 6.83
CA THR A 203 14.11 13.21 8.28
C THR A 203 13.98 14.53 9.03
N ARG A 204 14.84 15.52 8.71
CA ARG A 204 14.81 16.83 9.35
C ARG A 204 13.44 17.50 9.21
N ARG A 205 12.88 17.57 8.00
CA ARG A 205 11.58 18.22 7.76
C ARG A 205 10.43 17.52 8.48
N MET A 206 10.43 16.18 8.52
CA MET A 206 9.37 15.43 9.18
C MET A 206 9.45 15.57 10.71
N VAL A 207 10.65 15.55 11.29
CA VAL A 207 10.84 15.78 12.73
C VAL A 207 10.50 17.22 13.12
N GLU A 208 10.95 18.22 12.36
CA GLU A 208 10.58 19.63 12.58
C GLU A 208 9.07 19.85 12.54
N GLU A 209 8.38 19.23 11.58
CA GLU A 209 6.92 19.32 11.48
C GLU A 209 6.25 18.76 12.73
N VAL A 210 6.66 17.57 13.20
CA VAL A 210 6.09 16.95 14.40
C VAL A 210 6.38 17.81 15.62
N LEU A 211 7.61 18.30 15.79
CA LEU A 211 7.96 19.20 16.89
C LEU A 211 7.08 20.45 16.86
N SER A 212 6.91 21.09 15.71
CA SER A 212 6.08 22.30 15.59
C SER A 212 4.60 22.06 15.94
N ARG A 213 4.10 20.84 15.74
CA ARG A 213 2.68 20.49 15.96
C ARG A 213 2.40 19.84 17.31
N CYS A 214 3.38 19.15 17.87
CA CYS A 214 3.22 18.33 19.07
C CYS A 214 3.96 18.92 20.29
N ALA A 215 4.88 19.88 20.14
CA ALA A 215 5.67 20.43 21.25
C ALA A 215 4.90 21.40 22.16
N VAL A 216 3.62 21.14 22.47
CA VAL A 216 2.94 21.80 23.59
C VAL A 216 3.37 21.10 24.88
N GLY A 217 4.56 21.44 25.38
CA GLY A 217 5.08 20.97 26.67
C GLY A 217 6.50 20.40 26.69
N GLY A 218 7.14 20.23 25.52
CA GLY A 218 8.56 19.87 25.41
C GLY A 218 9.48 21.09 25.43
N ASP A 219 10.79 20.87 25.58
CA ASP A 219 11.79 21.94 25.48
C ASP A 219 11.75 22.56 24.07
N ALA A 220 11.12 23.73 23.95
CA ALA A 220 10.91 24.45 22.69
C ALA A 220 12.23 24.89 22.02
N SER A 221 13.39 24.61 22.63
CA SER A 221 14.72 24.87 22.06
C SER A 221 15.28 23.71 21.22
N ALA A 222 14.69 22.51 21.29
CA ALA A 222 15.21 21.35 20.55
C ALA A 222 14.95 21.49 19.05
N THR A 223 16.01 21.45 18.23
CA THR A 223 15.90 21.34 16.77
C THR A 223 15.98 19.88 16.34
N ALA A 224 15.46 19.55 15.15
CA ALA A 224 15.51 18.18 14.63
C ALA A 224 16.96 17.65 14.52
N GLY A 225 17.94 18.51 14.23
CA GLY A 225 19.35 18.11 14.13
C GLY A 225 19.95 17.71 15.47
N ASP A 226 19.50 18.33 16.56
CA ASP A 226 20.01 18.05 17.92
C ASP A 226 19.30 16.85 18.55
N ALA A 227 18.07 16.58 18.14
CA ALA A 227 17.22 15.56 18.74
C ALA A 227 17.40 14.15 18.15
N VAL A 228 17.82 14.03 16.88
CA VAL A 228 17.90 12.73 16.19
C VAL A 228 19.24 12.06 16.46
N LEU A 229 19.21 10.95 17.20
CA LEU A 229 20.38 10.12 17.52
C LEU A 229 20.67 9.08 16.43
N TRP A 230 19.61 8.57 15.82
CA TRP A 230 19.67 7.60 14.74
C TRP A 230 18.44 7.75 13.83
N GLN A 231 18.60 7.41 12.56
CA GLN A 231 17.50 7.44 11.60
C GLN A 231 17.58 6.28 10.61
N LYS A 232 16.43 5.93 10.04
CA LYS A 232 16.31 5.10 8.85
C LYS A 232 15.11 5.55 8.03
N VAL A 233 15.35 5.85 6.76
CA VAL A 233 14.30 6.29 5.83
C VAL A 233 14.03 5.21 4.80
N GLN A 234 12.75 4.98 4.53
CA GLN A 234 12.28 4.16 3.43
C GLN A 234 11.25 4.93 2.61
N LEU A 235 11.39 4.90 1.28
CA LEU A 235 10.36 5.37 0.35
C LEU A 235 9.52 4.18 -0.11
N TRP A 236 8.22 4.23 0.16
CA TRP A 236 7.24 3.35 -0.44
C TRP A 236 6.72 4.03 -1.72
N GLY A 237 7.39 3.79 -2.85
CA GLY A 237 7.11 4.51 -4.10
C GLY A 237 5.78 4.14 -4.79
N ALA A 238 5.16 3.07 -4.30
CA ALA A 238 3.89 2.48 -4.69
C ALA A 238 3.17 1.97 -3.42
N GLY A 239 3.08 2.85 -2.42
CA GLY A 239 2.79 2.49 -1.03
C GLY A 239 1.35 2.04 -0.81
N VAL A 240 0.40 2.95 -0.96
CA VAL A 240 -0.99 2.69 -0.58
C VAL A 240 -1.95 2.97 -1.76
N PRO A 241 -2.88 2.06 -2.07
CA PRO A 241 -4.00 2.34 -2.96
C PRO A 241 -4.91 3.44 -2.41
N ILE A 242 -5.16 4.48 -3.21
CA ILE A 242 -6.12 5.54 -2.87
C ILE A 242 -7.50 5.32 -3.52
N ASN A 243 -7.61 4.30 -4.38
CA ASN A 243 -8.86 3.70 -4.82
C ASN A 243 -8.76 2.17 -4.77
N ARG A 244 -9.92 1.51 -4.77
CA ARG A 244 -10.06 0.06 -4.80
C ARG A 244 -10.97 -0.37 -5.94
N TRP A 245 -10.83 -1.60 -6.39
CA TRP A 245 -11.79 -2.21 -7.31
C TRP A 245 -13.04 -2.65 -6.54
N GLU A 246 -14.21 -2.32 -7.09
CA GLU A 246 -15.51 -2.77 -6.64
C GLU A 246 -16.11 -3.63 -7.75
N ALA A 247 -16.06 -4.95 -7.56
CA ALA A 247 -16.60 -5.91 -8.52
C ALA A 247 -18.13 -5.95 -8.45
N GLU A 248 -18.78 -6.09 -9.60
CA GLU A 248 -20.25 -6.17 -9.69
C GLU A 248 -20.82 -7.45 -9.08
N ASP A 249 -20.06 -8.54 -9.12
CA ASP A 249 -20.42 -9.84 -8.52
C ASP A 249 -20.04 -9.93 -7.03
N GLY A 250 -19.48 -8.86 -6.46
CA GLY A 250 -19.08 -8.78 -5.06
C GLY A 250 -17.79 -9.53 -4.71
N ALA A 251 -17.04 -10.05 -5.69
CA ALA A 251 -15.77 -10.72 -5.42
C ALA A 251 -14.69 -9.72 -4.92
N SER A 252 -13.96 -10.08 -3.86
CA SER A 252 -12.79 -9.31 -3.37
C SER A 252 -11.49 -9.71 -4.06
N PHE A 253 -11.57 -10.29 -5.26
CA PHE A 253 -10.45 -10.77 -6.05
C PHE A 253 -10.83 -10.74 -7.54
N ILE A 254 -9.87 -11.02 -8.43
CA ILE A 254 -10.16 -11.22 -9.85
C ILE A 254 -9.61 -12.55 -10.34
N PHE A 255 -10.35 -13.21 -11.24
CA PHE A 255 -9.93 -14.46 -11.86
C PHE A 255 -10.51 -14.60 -13.28
N ASP A 256 -9.63 -14.93 -14.22
CA ASP A 256 -9.91 -15.22 -15.63
C ASP A 256 -9.68 -16.72 -15.87
N ALA A 257 -10.78 -17.46 -16.00
CA ALA A 257 -10.76 -18.91 -16.16
C ALA A 257 -10.25 -19.34 -17.54
N GLU A 258 -10.50 -18.54 -18.58
CA GLU A 258 -10.02 -18.83 -19.94
C GLU A 258 -8.50 -18.99 -19.97
N HIS A 259 -7.81 -18.19 -19.16
CA HIS A 259 -6.35 -18.17 -19.09
C HIS A 259 -5.78 -18.72 -17.78
N GLY A 260 -6.60 -19.17 -16.82
CA GLY A 260 -6.12 -19.67 -15.53
C GLY A 260 -5.28 -18.65 -14.77
N ILE A 261 -5.70 -17.38 -14.71
CA ILE A 261 -4.92 -16.33 -14.03
C ILE A 261 -5.82 -15.43 -13.19
N GLY A 262 -5.36 -15.12 -11.98
CA GLY A 262 -6.04 -14.22 -11.07
C GLY A 262 -5.12 -13.23 -10.37
N SER A 263 -5.71 -12.36 -9.58
CA SER A 263 -5.00 -11.45 -8.69
C SER A 263 -5.76 -11.28 -7.39
N ALA A 264 -5.00 -11.16 -6.31
CA ALA A 264 -5.46 -10.85 -4.97
C ALA A 264 -4.60 -9.72 -4.39
N GLY A 265 -5.16 -8.91 -3.52
CA GLY A 265 -4.46 -7.79 -2.91
C GLY A 265 -5.39 -6.82 -2.19
N ASP A 266 -4.76 -5.94 -1.43
CA ASP A 266 -5.40 -4.88 -0.65
C ASP A 266 -6.33 -3.98 -1.49
N TRP A 267 -5.93 -3.67 -2.72
CA TRP A 267 -6.69 -2.85 -3.68
C TRP A 267 -7.97 -3.51 -4.21
N LEU A 268 -8.21 -4.79 -3.95
CA LEU A 268 -9.42 -5.53 -4.37
C LEU A 268 -10.48 -5.62 -3.28
N CYS A 269 -10.16 -5.21 -2.05
CA CYS A 269 -11.07 -5.27 -0.91
C CYS A 269 -11.07 -3.95 -0.13
N ARG A 270 -9.95 -3.67 0.56
CA ARG A 270 -9.71 -2.43 1.30
C ARG A 270 -8.19 -2.29 1.50
N PRO A 271 -7.59 -1.10 1.29
CA PRO A 271 -6.15 -0.89 1.44
C PRO A 271 -5.70 -1.00 2.91
N SER A 272 -5.54 -2.23 3.36
CA SER A 272 -5.21 -2.63 4.73
C SER A 272 -4.72 -4.07 4.74
N VAL A 273 -4.09 -4.49 5.84
CA VAL A 273 -3.66 -5.88 6.06
C VAL A 273 -4.86 -6.83 6.01
N GLU A 274 -5.99 -6.47 6.62
CA GLU A 274 -7.21 -7.28 6.58
C GLU A 274 -7.72 -7.47 5.16
N GLY A 275 -7.82 -6.40 4.37
CA GLY A 275 -8.28 -6.49 2.98
C GLY A 275 -7.37 -7.35 2.11
N ALA A 276 -6.05 -7.27 2.30
CA ALA A 276 -5.11 -8.14 1.61
C ALA A 276 -5.33 -9.62 1.98
N PHE A 277 -5.54 -9.91 3.27
CA PHE A 277 -5.79 -11.26 3.76
C PHE A 277 -7.11 -11.82 3.22
N VAL A 278 -8.20 -11.06 3.32
CA VAL A 278 -9.53 -11.45 2.84
C VAL A 278 -9.50 -11.71 1.33
N SER A 279 -8.89 -10.82 0.55
CA SER A 279 -8.75 -10.99 -0.91
C SER A 279 -8.03 -12.30 -1.28
N GLY A 280 -6.93 -12.60 -0.58
CA GLY A 280 -6.18 -13.84 -0.81
C GLY A 280 -6.95 -15.10 -0.39
N LEU A 281 -7.65 -15.05 0.75
CA LEU A 281 -8.46 -16.16 1.25
C LEU A 281 -9.63 -16.45 0.32
N GLU A 282 -10.40 -15.44 -0.07
CA GLU A 282 -11.55 -15.60 -0.96
C GLU A 282 -11.16 -16.17 -2.33
N LEU A 283 -10.04 -15.72 -2.91
CA LEU A 283 -9.52 -16.29 -4.14
C LEU A 283 -9.14 -17.76 -3.97
N ALA A 284 -8.48 -18.12 -2.86
CA ALA A 284 -8.12 -19.51 -2.59
C ALA A 284 -9.37 -20.39 -2.43
N GLU A 285 -10.38 -19.95 -1.67
CA GLU A 285 -11.64 -20.67 -1.50
C GLU A 285 -12.41 -20.81 -2.81
N PHE A 286 -12.43 -19.77 -3.63
CA PHE A 286 -13.00 -19.80 -4.97
C PHE A 286 -12.33 -20.88 -5.84
N LEU A 287 -11.00 -20.88 -5.90
CA LEU A 287 -10.24 -21.87 -6.66
C LEU A 287 -10.47 -23.29 -6.16
N CYS A 288 -10.55 -23.50 -4.84
CA CYS A 288 -10.87 -24.81 -4.27
C CYS A 288 -12.28 -25.30 -4.65
N ARG A 289 -13.24 -24.38 -4.77
CA ARG A 289 -14.63 -24.71 -5.09
C ARG A 289 -14.86 -24.96 -6.57
N THR A 290 -14.29 -24.11 -7.44
CA THR A 290 -14.57 -24.13 -8.89
C THR A 290 -13.50 -24.86 -9.68
N GLY A 291 -12.34 -25.15 -9.09
CA GLY A 291 -11.18 -25.67 -9.81
C GLY A 291 -10.61 -24.68 -10.82
N GLY A 292 -10.97 -23.40 -10.74
CA GLY A 292 -10.59 -22.38 -11.72
C GLY A 292 -11.37 -22.45 -13.03
N ALA A 293 -12.55 -23.07 -13.04
CA ALA A 293 -13.38 -23.21 -14.25
C ALA A 293 -14.32 -22.01 -14.51
N GLU A 294 -14.40 -21.06 -13.58
CA GLU A 294 -15.34 -19.93 -13.62
C GLU A 294 -14.59 -18.60 -13.51
N ASP A 295 -15.08 -17.56 -14.20
CA ASP A 295 -14.60 -16.18 -14.03
C ASP A 295 -15.15 -15.58 -12.74
N ALA A 296 -14.41 -14.63 -12.14
CA ALA A 296 -14.89 -13.84 -11.01
C ALA A 296 -14.22 -12.45 -10.97
N GLY A 297 -14.97 -11.43 -10.56
CA GLY A 297 -14.46 -10.09 -10.26
C GLY A 297 -14.02 -9.26 -11.46
N LEU A 298 -14.17 -9.77 -12.68
CA LEU A 298 -13.62 -9.12 -13.88
C LEU A 298 -14.44 -7.91 -14.39
N GLN A 299 -15.66 -7.72 -13.88
CA GLN A 299 -16.52 -6.56 -14.17
C GLN A 299 -16.72 -5.73 -12.90
N GLY A 300 -16.74 -4.41 -13.04
CA GLY A 300 -16.70 -3.51 -11.91
C GLY A 300 -16.13 -2.14 -12.25
N ARG A 301 -15.79 -1.39 -11.20
CA ARG A 301 -15.20 -0.06 -11.32
C ARG A 301 -14.23 0.22 -10.18
N PHE A 302 -13.30 1.15 -10.40
CA PHE A 302 -12.53 1.70 -9.30
C PHE A 302 -13.37 2.71 -8.52
N VAL A 303 -13.37 2.62 -7.20
CA VAL A 303 -14.02 3.54 -6.26
C VAL A 303 -13.02 4.06 -5.23
N PRO A 304 -13.22 5.25 -4.65
CA PRO A 304 -12.28 5.81 -3.68
C PRO A 304 -12.15 4.90 -2.46
N ALA A 305 -10.93 4.76 -1.92
CA ALA A 305 -10.66 3.82 -0.83
C ALA A 305 -10.77 4.42 0.59
N GLY A 306 -11.20 5.68 0.72
CA GLY A 306 -11.27 6.43 1.98
C GLY A 306 -10.67 7.83 1.83
N GLY A 307 -10.17 8.41 2.93
CA GLY A 307 -9.51 9.72 2.95
C GLY A 307 -8.26 9.80 2.06
N ALA A 308 -7.90 11.03 1.67
CA ALA A 308 -6.91 11.31 0.61
C ALA A 308 -5.49 10.74 0.84
N SER A 309 -5.14 10.40 2.08
CA SER A 309 -3.80 9.89 2.43
C SER A 309 -3.63 8.39 2.18
N GLY A 310 -4.70 7.60 2.18
CA GLY A 310 -4.65 6.13 2.26
C GLY A 310 -4.09 5.57 3.59
N ILE A 311 -3.40 6.38 4.40
CA ILE A 311 -2.87 6.02 5.71
C ILE A 311 -3.90 6.41 6.76
N GLY A 312 -4.88 5.53 7.01
CA GLY A 312 -5.91 5.75 8.03
C GLY A 312 -6.83 6.94 7.73
N ASP A 313 -8.05 6.85 8.23
CA ASP A 313 -9.06 7.89 8.06
C ASP A 313 -8.86 8.97 9.12
N VAL A 314 -8.63 10.22 8.68
CA VAL A 314 -8.63 11.40 9.56
C VAL A 314 -9.82 12.30 9.22
N GLY A 315 -11.00 11.72 9.01
CA GLY A 315 -12.27 12.45 9.07
C GLY A 315 -12.52 13.46 7.95
N ASP A 316 -11.64 13.58 6.96
CA ASP A 316 -12.00 14.19 5.69
C ASP A 316 -12.96 13.24 4.98
N ALA A 317 -14.20 13.68 4.80
CA ALA A 317 -15.22 12.91 4.09
C ALA A 317 -14.63 12.39 2.77
N ALA A 318 -14.64 11.07 2.57
CA ALA A 318 -14.18 10.47 1.35
C ALA A 318 -14.87 11.17 0.16
N PRO A 319 -14.11 11.67 -0.84
CA PRO A 319 -14.71 12.30 -2.01
C PRO A 319 -15.69 11.33 -2.65
N LYS A 320 -16.88 11.82 -3.02
CA LYS A 320 -17.93 10.93 -3.50
C LYS A 320 -17.55 10.37 -4.87
N PRO A 321 -17.97 9.15 -5.22
CA PRO A 321 -17.67 8.56 -6.53
C PRO A 321 -18.03 9.48 -7.71
N GLU A 322 -19.16 10.21 -7.62
CA GLU A 322 -19.61 11.17 -8.62
C GLU A 322 -18.69 12.39 -8.81
N ASP A 323 -17.87 12.73 -7.80
CA ASP A 323 -16.93 13.85 -7.86
C ASP A 323 -15.60 13.44 -8.54
N ILE A 324 -15.37 12.14 -8.74
CA ILE A 324 -14.09 11.56 -9.20
C ILE A 324 -14.26 10.80 -10.53
N TYR A 325 -15.38 10.09 -10.70
CA TYR A 325 -15.61 9.22 -11.84
C TYR A 325 -16.81 9.70 -12.66
N MET A 326 -16.66 9.67 -14.00
CA MET A 326 -17.79 9.82 -14.91
C MET A 326 -18.61 8.53 -14.91
N SER A 327 -19.92 8.63 -15.18
CA SER A 327 -20.75 7.46 -15.43
C SER A 327 -20.31 6.70 -16.69
N GLU A 328 -20.59 5.39 -16.74
CA GLU A 328 -20.28 4.57 -17.92
C GLU A 328 -20.97 5.09 -19.19
N GLU A 329 -22.20 5.59 -19.06
CA GLU A 329 -22.96 6.19 -20.17
C GLU A 329 -22.25 7.44 -20.72
N GLU A 330 -21.78 8.33 -19.86
CA GLU A 330 -21.04 9.52 -20.27
C GLU A 330 -19.69 9.17 -20.91
N TYR A 331 -19.01 8.15 -20.40
CA TYR A 331 -17.77 7.64 -21.00
C TYR A 331 -18.04 7.07 -22.40
N ALA A 332 -19.10 6.27 -22.56
CA ALA A 332 -19.51 5.68 -23.83
C ALA A 332 -19.94 6.75 -24.85
N GLN A 333 -20.62 7.81 -24.42
CA GLN A 333 -21.01 8.94 -25.27
C GLN A 333 -19.80 9.74 -25.76
N ARG A 334 -18.83 10.03 -24.88
CA ARG A 334 -17.62 10.80 -25.23
C ARG A 334 -16.65 10.03 -26.13
N SER A 335 -16.52 8.71 -25.92
CA SER A 335 -15.69 7.84 -26.75
C SER A 335 -16.24 7.66 -28.18
N ARG A 336 -17.55 7.81 -28.37
CA ARG A 336 -18.20 7.82 -29.70
C ARG A 336 -18.06 9.15 -30.46
N GLY A 337 -17.73 10.25 -29.78
CA GLY A 337 -17.63 11.59 -30.38
C GLY A 337 -16.28 11.95 -31.03
N GLY A 338 -15.25 11.09 -30.91
CA GLY A 338 -13.87 11.42 -31.31
C GLY A 338 -13.50 11.21 -32.79
N GLY A 339 -14.42 10.72 -33.61
CA GLY A 339 -14.16 10.39 -35.02
C GLY A 339 -14.79 11.36 -36.02
N ARG A 340 -14.24 12.58 -36.17
CA ARG A 340 -14.40 13.34 -37.42
C ARG A 340 -13.04 13.79 -37.92
N GLY A 341 -12.63 13.18 -39.02
CA GLY A 341 -11.36 13.41 -39.67
C GLY A 341 -11.17 14.85 -40.13
N ARG A 342 -9.90 15.23 -40.24
CA ARG A 342 -9.47 16.26 -41.19
C ARG A 342 -8.62 15.54 -42.21
N GLY A 343 -9.21 15.32 -43.39
CA GLY A 343 -8.43 15.23 -44.60
C GLY A 343 -7.88 16.61 -44.92
N LEU A 344 -6.58 16.67 -45.21
CA LEU A 344 -5.99 17.26 -46.40
C LEU A 344 -4.84 16.34 -46.80
#